data_AF-B4SGT0-F1
#
_entry.id   AF-B4SGT0-F1
#
_cell.length_a   1.000
_cell.length_b   1.000
_cell.length_c   1.000
_cell.angle_alpha   90.00
_cell.angle_beta   90.00
_cell.angle_gamma   90.00
#
_symmetry.space_group_name_H-M   'P 1'
#
loop_
_entity.id
_entity.type
_entity.pdbx_description
1 polymer ?
#
loop_
_entity_poly.entity_id
_entity_poly.type
_entity_poly.pdbx_seq_one_letter_code
_entity_poly.pdbx_strand_id
1 'polypeptide(L)'
;MFTNFQNIDELKAWCVEQERQTNRFTELLPELSTEDGLVPIHALIVGDDGSLTLRVDSSIEIHPHGRARGPAKLLLNSPDLWKYSAIRVQSGRPTVSKAPVYGVPFRKALDIVLREGVHISTFQIPKQNIDAYYSTLVVRLSRQQGQTGAELQLDAWQWIGKDVYVDYVHAILTDDATQVVHLDGALMSFSCESDIESFLWNNKKHKCAHKEKYFRVDAALPLDEAVLLIRAFFSVEEMADEYFEYKSE
;
A
#
# COMPACT_ATOMS: atom_id res chain seq x y z
N MET A 1 3.87 8.59 15.64
CA MET A 1 3.79 9.75 16.56
C MET A 1 5.18 10.36 16.58
N PHE A 2 5.34 11.55 16.00
CA PHE A 2 6.61 12.27 16.03
C PHE A 2 6.77 12.89 17.42
N THR A 3 7.95 12.75 18.03
CA THR A 3 8.26 13.44 19.28
C THR A 3 8.44 14.92 18.94
N ASN A 4 7.59 15.79 19.49
CA ASN A 4 7.72 17.24 19.30
C ASN A 4 8.74 17.78 20.30
N PHE A 5 9.98 17.98 19.84
CA PHE A 5 11.03 18.64 20.63
C PHE A 5 10.85 20.16 20.58
N GLN A 6 10.94 20.83 21.73
CA GLN A 6 10.79 22.28 21.83
C GLN A 6 12.10 23.02 21.50
N ASN A 7 13.25 22.35 21.63
CA ASN A 7 14.57 22.90 21.33
C ASN A 7 15.61 21.81 20.97
N ILE A 8 16.80 22.24 20.56
CA ILE A 8 17.91 21.36 20.14
C ILE A 8 18.47 20.54 21.31
N ASP A 9 18.48 21.07 22.52
CA ASP A 9 19.07 20.38 23.67
C ASP A 9 18.18 19.21 24.12
N GLU A 10 16.85 19.35 24.03
CA GLU A 10 15.91 18.24 24.19
C GLU A 10 16.13 17.13 23.15
N LEU A 11 16.34 17.48 21.88
CA LEU A 11 16.65 16.50 20.83
C LEU A 11 17.96 15.77 21.13
N LYS A 12 19.02 16.48 21.56
CA LYS A 12 20.31 15.87 21.92
C LYS A 12 20.16 14.93 23.11
N ALA A 13 19.47 15.37 24.16
CA ALA A 13 19.22 14.54 25.34
C ALA A 13 18.45 13.26 24.96
N TRP A 14 17.45 13.38 24.08
CA TRP A 14 16.73 12.24 23.54
C TRP A 14 17.64 11.30 22.74
N CYS A 15 18.49 11.82 21.85
CA CYS A 15 19.44 10.98 21.09
C CYS A 15 20.40 10.21 22.00
N VAL A 16 20.96 10.87 23.03
CA VAL A 16 21.85 10.23 24.01
C VAL A 16 21.11 9.12 24.76
N GLU A 17 19.86 9.35 25.16
CA GLU A 17 19.05 8.34 25.82
C GLU A 17 18.71 7.15 24.91
N GLN A 18 18.38 7.39 23.64
CA GLN A 18 18.14 6.31 22.66
C GLN A 18 19.40 5.48 22.39
N GLU A 19 20.56 6.13 22.33
CA GLU A 19 21.85 5.44 22.18
C GLU A 19 22.16 4.60 23.43
N ARG A 20 21.98 5.16 24.63
CA ARG A 20 22.12 4.44 25.90
C ARG A 20 21.22 3.20 25.94
N GLN A 21 19.94 3.34 25.58
CA GLN A 21 19.00 2.22 25.54
C GLN A 21 19.42 1.16 24.52
N THR A 22 19.87 1.57 23.33
CA THR A 22 20.32 0.65 22.27
C THR A 22 21.57 -0.13 22.68
N ASN A 23 22.55 0.55 23.28
CA ASN A 23 23.76 -0.10 23.77
C ASN A 23 23.43 -1.10 24.87
N ARG A 24 22.61 -0.69 25.84
CA ARG A 24 22.20 -1.55 26.94
C ARG A 24 21.39 -2.76 26.46
N PHE A 25 20.48 -2.56 25.52
CA PHE A 25 19.75 -3.66 24.87
C PHE A 25 20.72 -4.65 24.20
N THR A 26 21.71 -4.15 23.47
CA THR A 26 22.70 -4.97 22.75
C THR A 26 23.57 -5.79 23.71
N GLU A 27 23.95 -5.22 24.85
CA GLU A 27 24.68 -5.94 25.91
C GLU A 27 23.87 -7.10 26.50
N LEU A 28 22.59 -6.87 26.77
CA LEU A 28 21.72 -7.84 27.46
C LEU A 28 21.17 -8.91 26.52
N LEU A 29 20.98 -8.60 25.23
CA LEU A 29 20.28 -9.47 24.29
C LEU A 29 20.88 -10.89 24.20
N PRO A 30 22.21 -11.11 24.16
CA PRO A 30 22.79 -12.45 24.07
C PRO A 30 22.45 -13.35 25.26
N GLU A 31 22.33 -12.78 26.47
CA GLU A 31 22.00 -13.53 27.69
C GLU A 31 20.51 -13.84 27.79
N LEU A 32 19.67 -12.99 27.21
CA LEU A 32 18.21 -13.11 27.26
C LEU A 32 17.62 -13.90 26.09
N SER A 33 18.43 -14.18 25.06
CA SER A 33 17.97 -14.83 23.84
C SER A 33 18.16 -16.34 23.86
N THR A 34 17.28 -17.06 23.18
CA THR A 34 17.51 -18.46 22.80
C THR A 34 18.64 -18.57 21.78
N GLU A 35 19.06 -19.79 21.48
CA GLU A 35 20.04 -20.08 20.42
C GLU A 35 19.62 -19.50 19.05
N ASP A 36 18.31 -19.42 18.80
CA ASP A 36 17.73 -18.82 17.59
C ASP A 36 17.65 -17.28 17.62
N GLY A 37 18.18 -16.61 18.65
CA GLY A 37 18.08 -15.15 18.79
C GLY A 37 16.63 -14.67 18.99
N LEU A 38 15.83 -15.42 19.74
CA LEU A 38 14.47 -15.05 20.16
C LEU A 38 14.47 -14.74 21.65
N VAL A 39 13.73 -13.73 22.09
CA VAL A 39 13.58 -13.43 23.51
C VAL A 39 12.33 -14.15 24.03
N PRO A 40 12.47 -15.08 25.00
CA PRO A 40 11.31 -15.72 25.63
C PRO A 40 10.43 -14.68 26.31
N ILE A 41 9.12 -14.82 26.20
CA ILE A 41 8.15 -13.88 26.81
C ILE A 41 8.28 -13.72 28.32
N HIS A 42 8.81 -14.71 29.04
CA HIS A 42 9.03 -14.57 30.48
C HIS A 42 10.13 -13.56 30.81
N ALA A 43 11.00 -13.22 29.85
CA ALA A 43 11.97 -12.14 29.96
C ALA A 43 11.38 -10.76 29.63
N LEU A 44 10.08 -10.68 29.30
CA LEU A 44 9.39 -9.46 28.89
C LEU A 44 8.34 -9.03 29.92
N ILE A 45 8.09 -7.72 29.98
CA ILE A 45 6.96 -7.10 30.69
C ILE A 45 6.08 -6.42 29.63
N VAL A 46 4.76 -6.59 29.76
CA VAL A 46 3.75 -5.97 28.90
C VAL A 46 3.08 -4.85 29.70
N GLY A 47 3.13 -3.62 29.19
CA GLY A 47 2.39 -2.50 29.75
C GLY A 47 0.91 -2.52 29.35
N ASP A 48 0.07 -1.76 30.06
CA ASP A 48 -1.37 -1.66 29.77
C ASP A 48 -1.67 -1.09 28.37
N ASP A 49 -0.72 -0.33 27.81
CA ASP A 49 -0.77 0.23 26.46
C ASP A 49 -0.22 -0.73 25.38
N GLY A 50 0.17 -1.95 25.77
CA GLY A 50 0.80 -2.94 24.90
C GLY A 50 2.28 -2.67 24.61
N SER A 51 2.91 -1.72 25.31
CA SER A 51 4.37 -1.55 25.29
C SER A 51 5.08 -2.79 25.85
N LEU A 52 6.28 -3.05 25.36
CA LEU A 52 7.12 -4.16 25.81
C LEU A 52 8.41 -3.60 26.41
N THR A 53 8.79 -4.09 27.58
CA THR A 53 10.09 -3.81 28.20
C THR A 53 10.78 -5.09 28.63
N LEU A 54 12.09 -5.03 28.84
CA LEU A 54 12.84 -6.16 29.39
C LEU A 54 12.58 -6.30 30.89
N ARG A 55 12.36 -7.52 31.37
CA ARG A 55 12.14 -7.80 32.79
C ARG A 55 13.37 -7.52 33.66
N VAL A 56 14.57 -7.74 33.10
CA VAL A 56 15.84 -7.48 33.79
C VAL A 56 16.18 -5.99 33.89
N ASP A 57 15.58 -5.16 33.04
CA ASP A 57 15.75 -3.71 33.03
C ASP A 57 14.53 -3.05 32.37
N SER A 58 13.56 -2.64 33.18
CA SER A 58 12.30 -2.06 32.70
C SER A 58 12.47 -0.66 32.09
N SER A 59 13.67 -0.07 32.14
CA SER A 59 13.97 1.19 31.44
C SER A 59 14.19 0.99 29.94
N ILE A 60 14.34 -0.26 29.49
CA ILE A 60 14.58 -0.61 28.09
C ILE A 60 13.25 -0.97 27.44
N GLU A 61 12.70 -0.01 26.69
CA GLU A 61 11.61 -0.29 25.76
C GLU A 61 12.14 -1.12 24.59
N ILE A 62 11.38 -2.14 24.21
CA ILE A 62 11.68 -2.99 23.07
C ILE A 62 10.47 -3.06 22.15
N HIS A 63 10.74 -3.40 20.90
CA HIS A 63 9.71 -3.59 19.90
C HIS A 63 9.83 -4.96 19.26
N PRO A 64 8.72 -5.62 18.92
CA PRO A 64 8.79 -6.77 18.04
C PRO A 64 9.49 -6.38 16.74
N HIS A 65 10.37 -7.25 16.24
CA HIS A 65 10.99 -7.06 14.93
C HIS A 65 9.90 -6.85 13.87
N GLY A 66 10.17 -6.06 12.82
CA GLY A 66 9.14 -5.67 11.84
C GLY A 66 8.35 -6.86 11.24
N ARG A 67 9.03 -7.98 10.99
CA ARG A 67 8.41 -9.25 10.53
C ARG A 67 7.60 -9.99 11.59
N ALA A 68 7.90 -9.78 12.88
CA ALA A 68 7.25 -10.42 14.02
C ALA A 68 6.08 -9.62 14.60
N ARG A 69 5.83 -8.38 14.14
CA ARG A 69 4.77 -7.49 14.67
C ARG A 69 3.36 -8.10 14.61
N GLY A 70 3.03 -8.77 13.51
CA GLY A 70 1.74 -9.45 13.34
C GLY A 70 1.54 -10.59 14.36
N PRO A 71 2.44 -11.60 14.37
CA PRO A 71 2.45 -12.63 15.40
C PRO A 71 2.45 -12.06 16.83
N ALA A 72 3.31 -11.08 17.13
CA ALA A 72 3.37 -10.46 18.45
C ALA A 72 2.02 -9.85 18.87
N LYS A 73 1.31 -9.16 17.97
CA LYS A 73 -0.04 -8.63 18.25
C LYS A 73 -1.03 -9.76 18.57
N LEU A 74 -0.97 -10.88 17.87
CA LEU A 74 -1.85 -12.03 18.15
C LEU A 74 -1.50 -12.66 19.51
N LEU A 75 -0.21 -12.85 19.79
CA LEU A 75 0.28 -13.43 21.04
C LEU A 75 -0.10 -12.56 22.24
N LEU A 76 0.05 -11.23 22.14
CA LEU A 76 -0.35 -10.28 23.19
C LEU A 76 -1.84 -10.35 23.55
N ASN A 77 -2.69 -10.70 22.57
CA ASN A 77 -4.13 -10.84 22.78
C ASN A 77 -4.57 -12.27 23.16
N SER A 78 -3.62 -13.20 23.33
CA SER A 78 -3.91 -14.61 23.59
C SER A 78 -3.04 -15.14 24.74
N PRO A 79 -3.45 -14.98 26.02
CA PRO A 79 -2.65 -15.34 27.19
C PRO A 79 -2.11 -16.79 27.16
N ASP A 80 -2.90 -17.72 26.62
CA ASP A 80 -2.52 -19.13 26.50
C ASP A 80 -1.41 -19.40 25.49
N LEU A 81 -1.32 -18.58 24.43
CA LEU A 81 -0.24 -18.66 23.45
C LEU A 81 0.97 -17.86 23.92
N TRP A 82 0.73 -16.73 24.58
CA TRP A 82 1.78 -15.88 25.14
C TRP A 82 2.72 -16.70 26.00
N LYS A 83 2.21 -17.47 26.98
CA LYS A 83 3.00 -18.22 27.98
C LYS A 83 4.04 -19.21 27.42
N TYR A 84 3.89 -19.63 26.16
CA TYR A 84 4.79 -20.59 25.50
C TYR A 84 5.59 -20.00 24.35
N SER A 85 5.59 -18.68 24.18
CA SER A 85 6.19 -18.03 23.02
C SER A 85 7.56 -17.41 23.31
N ALA A 86 8.34 -17.26 22.24
CA ALA A 86 9.51 -16.41 22.19
C ALA A 86 9.40 -15.57 20.93
N ILE A 87 9.77 -14.28 21.01
CA ILE A 87 9.64 -13.35 19.90
C ILE A 87 10.97 -12.66 19.61
N ARG A 88 11.25 -12.41 18.34
CA ARG A 88 12.39 -11.56 17.98
C ARG A 88 12.03 -10.10 18.25
N VAL A 89 12.90 -9.41 18.97
CA VAL A 89 12.73 -8.02 19.40
C VAL A 89 13.90 -7.15 18.94
N GLN A 90 13.75 -5.84 19.04
CA GLN A 90 14.73 -4.82 18.67
C GLN A 90 14.55 -3.58 19.55
N SER A 91 15.61 -2.82 19.81
CA SER A 91 15.57 -1.58 20.61
C SER A 91 14.90 -0.41 19.89
N GLY A 92 14.92 -0.39 18.55
CA GLY A 92 14.34 0.68 17.75
C GLY A 92 12.90 0.39 17.31
N ARG A 93 12.08 1.44 17.18
CA ARG A 93 10.77 1.32 16.54
C ARG A 93 10.94 0.83 15.09
N PRO A 94 10.26 -0.24 14.65
CA PRO A 94 10.37 -0.70 13.28
C PRO A 94 9.87 0.39 12.33
N THR A 95 10.74 0.81 11.40
CA THR A 95 10.45 1.80 10.36
C THR A 95 9.53 1.26 9.26
N VAL A 96 9.45 -0.07 9.12
CA VAL A 96 8.63 -0.72 8.08
C VAL A 96 7.85 -1.88 8.69
N SER A 97 6.52 -1.79 8.72
CA SER A 97 5.62 -2.96 8.84
C SER A 97 5.35 -3.54 7.46
N LYS A 98 4.84 -4.79 7.41
CA LYS A 98 4.43 -5.52 6.18
C LYS A 98 4.05 -4.56 5.05
N ALA A 99 4.64 -4.77 3.87
CA ALA A 99 4.29 -3.99 2.68
C ALA A 99 2.76 -4.02 2.50
N PRO A 100 2.12 -2.85 2.28
CA PRO A 100 0.69 -2.82 2.01
C PRO A 100 0.42 -3.68 0.77
N VAL A 101 -0.68 -4.43 0.80
CA VAL A 101 -1.19 -5.10 -0.40
C VAL A 101 -1.64 -3.99 -1.34
N TYR A 102 -0.91 -3.79 -2.43
CA TYR A 102 -1.32 -2.92 -3.51
C TYR A 102 -2.25 -3.76 -4.39
N GLY A 103 -3.52 -3.36 -4.49
CA GLY A 103 -4.54 -4.10 -5.24
C GLY A 103 -5.78 -4.35 -4.39
N VAL A 104 -6.66 -3.34 -4.30
CA VAL A 104 -8.00 -3.48 -3.72
C VAL A 104 -8.98 -3.53 -4.89
N PRO A 105 -9.88 -4.53 -4.99
CA PRO A 105 -10.87 -4.58 -6.07
C PRO A 105 -11.74 -3.33 -6.14
N PHE A 106 -12.26 -3.02 -7.33
CA PHE A 106 -12.91 -1.76 -7.68
C PHE A 106 -13.99 -1.32 -6.68
N ARG A 107 -14.89 -2.23 -6.24
CA ARG A 107 -15.93 -1.88 -5.25
C ARG A 107 -15.35 -1.41 -3.92
N LYS A 108 -14.36 -2.12 -3.38
CA LYS A 108 -13.71 -1.70 -2.14
C LYS A 108 -12.92 -0.41 -2.33
N ALA A 109 -12.33 -0.21 -3.51
CA ALA A 109 -11.64 1.02 -3.86
C ALA A 109 -12.62 2.22 -3.93
N LEU A 110 -13.84 2.00 -4.43
CA LEU A 110 -14.93 2.98 -4.39
C LEU A 110 -15.35 3.31 -2.94
N ASP A 111 -15.54 2.31 -2.10
CA ASP A 111 -15.85 2.55 -0.68
C ASP A 111 -14.77 3.38 0.03
N ILE A 112 -13.50 3.13 -0.30
CA ILE A 112 -12.38 3.89 0.23
C ILE A 112 -12.42 5.33 -0.30
N VAL A 113 -12.55 5.54 -1.62
CA VAL A 113 -12.51 6.89 -2.21
C VAL A 113 -13.68 7.76 -1.74
N LEU A 114 -14.86 7.18 -1.52
CA LEU A 114 -16.02 7.89 -1.00
C LEU A 114 -15.78 8.43 0.42
N ARG A 115 -14.97 7.73 1.23
CA ARG A 115 -14.62 8.14 2.60
C ARG A 115 -13.38 9.03 2.69
N GLU A 116 -12.35 8.68 1.91
CA GLU A 116 -10.98 9.22 2.04
C GLU A 116 -10.61 10.19 0.92
N GLY A 117 -11.42 10.27 -0.15
CA GLY A 117 -11.24 11.18 -1.27
C GLY A 117 -10.21 10.76 -2.31
N VAL A 118 -9.33 9.80 -2.03
CA VAL A 118 -8.37 9.25 -3.00
C VAL A 118 -8.00 7.81 -2.68
N HIS A 119 -7.81 6.99 -3.72
CA HIS A 119 -7.28 5.64 -3.58
C HIS A 119 -6.45 5.25 -4.81
N ILE A 120 -5.41 4.43 -4.61
CA ILE A 120 -4.60 3.88 -5.70
C ILE A 120 -4.46 2.37 -5.48
N SER A 121 -4.76 1.60 -6.51
CA SER A 121 -4.54 0.16 -6.59
C SER A 121 -3.55 -0.17 -7.68
N THR A 122 -2.70 -1.18 -7.46
CA THR A 122 -1.71 -1.65 -8.43
C THR A 122 -1.77 -3.16 -8.50
N PHE A 123 -1.97 -3.72 -9.68
CA PHE A 123 -1.97 -5.16 -9.96
C PHE A 123 -0.80 -5.49 -10.87
N GLN A 124 -0.19 -6.66 -10.66
CA GLN A 124 0.99 -7.07 -11.41
C GLN A 124 0.93 -8.56 -11.73
N ILE A 125 1.16 -8.89 -13.00
CA ILE A 125 1.48 -10.26 -13.41
C ILE A 125 3.01 -10.36 -13.51
N PRO A 126 3.66 -11.17 -12.68
CA PRO A 126 5.11 -11.35 -12.75
C PRO A 126 5.49 -12.06 -14.04
N LYS A 127 6.68 -11.73 -14.56
CA LYS A 127 7.27 -12.43 -15.70
C LYS A 127 7.49 -13.92 -15.35
N GLN A 128 6.68 -14.80 -15.94
CA GLN A 128 6.73 -16.24 -15.62
C GLN A 128 7.87 -16.99 -16.34
N ASN A 129 8.36 -16.52 -17.49
CA ASN A 129 9.44 -17.12 -18.30
C ASN A 129 10.23 -16.05 -19.08
N ILE A 130 11.37 -16.41 -19.69
CA ILE A 130 12.23 -15.49 -20.48
C ILE A 130 11.46 -14.75 -21.60
N ASP A 131 10.49 -15.44 -22.22
CA ASP A 131 9.66 -14.91 -23.30
C ASP A 131 8.31 -14.34 -22.84
N ALA A 132 7.99 -14.45 -21.55
CA ALA A 132 6.76 -13.89 -21.01
C ALA A 132 6.97 -12.40 -20.71
N TYR A 133 5.95 -11.59 -20.96
CA TYR A 133 5.93 -10.21 -20.51
C TYR A 133 5.45 -10.14 -19.06
N TYR A 134 5.97 -9.18 -18.30
CA TYR A 134 5.30 -8.77 -17.06
C TYR A 134 4.23 -7.74 -17.43
N SER A 135 3.16 -7.63 -16.67
CA SER A 135 2.16 -6.59 -16.89
C SER A 135 1.82 -5.90 -15.59
N THR A 136 1.54 -4.60 -15.68
CA THR A 136 1.18 -3.75 -14.55
C THR A 136 -0.09 -2.98 -14.89
N LEU A 137 -1.07 -3.05 -14.02
CA LEU A 137 -2.27 -2.21 -14.03
C LEU A 137 -2.23 -1.30 -12.81
N VAL A 138 -2.24 0.02 -13.02
CA VAL A 138 -2.38 1.02 -11.96
C VAL A 138 -3.73 1.69 -12.12
N VAL A 139 -4.53 1.72 -11.06
CA VAL A 139 -5.82 2.42 -11.06
C VAL A 139 -5.85 3.42 -9.92
N ARG A 140 -6.20 4.66 -10.25
CA ARG A 140 -6.40 5.75 -9.32
C ARG A 140 -7.87 6.16 -9.34
N LEU A 141 -8.45 6.21 -8.15
CA LEU A 141 -9.74 6.84 -7.90
C LEU A 141 -9.50 8.11 -7.10
N SER A 142 -10.16 9.20 -7.47
CA SER A 142 -10.11 10.44 -6.70
C SER A 142 -11.42 11.20 -6.78
N ARG A 143 -11.82 11.80 -5.67
CA ARG A 143 -12.91 12.76 -5.63
C ARG A 143 -12.38 14.14 -6.00
N GLN A 144 -13.02 14.79 -6.96
CA GLN A 144 -12.64 16.13 -7.42
C GLN A 144 -13.86 17.03 -7.50
N GLN A 145 -13.63 18.34 -7.44
CA GLN A 145 -14.68 19.31 -7.66
C GLN A 145 -14.78 19.59 -9.17
N GLY A 146 -15.82 19.02 -9.79
CA GLY A 146 -16.16 19.23 -11.19
C GLY A 146 -16.96 20.52 -11.41
N GLN A 147 -17.44 20.69 -12.63
CA GLN A 147 -18.27 21.85 -13.01
C GLN A 147 -19.68 21.78 -12.41
N THR A 148 -20.18 20.56 -12.18
CA THR A 148 -21.56 20.32 -11.73
C THR A 148 -21.69 19.93 -10.27
N GLY A 149 -20.56 19.68 -9.59
CA GLY A 149 -20.54 19.25 -8.20
C GLY A 149 -19.27 18.45 -7.87
N ALA A 150 -19.31 17.72 -6.76
CA ALA A 150 -18.30 16.70 -6.50
C ALA A 150 -18.49 15.53 -7.48
N GLU A 151 -17.41 15.08 -8.10
CA GLU A 151 -17.39 14.00 -9.08
C GLU A 151 -16.28 13.02 -8.69
N LEU A 152 -16.44 11.75 -9.03
CA LEU A 152 -15.38 10.75 -8.86
C LEU A 152 -14.66 10.57 -10.19
N GLN A 153 -13.34 10.68 -10.18
CA GLN A 153 -12.49 10.45 -11.33
C GLN A 153 -11.76 9.11 -11.17
N LEU A 154 -11.89 8.25 -12.18
CA LEU A 154 -11.12 7.04 -12.36
C LEU A 154 -10.09 7.28 -13.46
N ASP A 155 -8.82 7.01 -13.16
CA ASP A 155 -7.76 6.90 -14.15
C ASP A 155 -7.09 5.53 -14.02
N ALA A 156 -7.03 4.77 -15.11
CA ALA A 156 -6.42 3.44 -15.13
C ALA A 156 -5.39 3.33 -16.26
N TRP A 157 -4.23 2.78 -15.95
CA TRP A 157 -3.09 2.60 -16.85
C TRP A 157 -2.65 1.15 -16.85
N GLN A 158 -2.61 0.50 -18.02
CA GLN A 158 -2.09 -0.85 -18.18
C GLN A 158 -0.90 -0.86 -19.13
N TRP A 159 0.20 -1.44 -18.67
CA TRP A 159 1.38 -1.67 -19.49
C TRP A 159 1.74 -3.15 -19.52
N ILE A 160 2.04 -3.66 -20.71
CA ILE A 160 2.37 -5.07 -20.96
C ILE A 160 3.88 -5.34 -20.95
N GLY A 161 4.68 -4.52 -20.26
CA GLY A 161 6.12 -4.76 -20.06
C GLY A 161 6.93 -4.85 -21.36
N LYS A 162 6.39 -4.25 -22.44
CA LYS A 162 6.96 -4.19 -23.78
C LYS A 162 6.48 -2.92 -24.46
N ASP A 163 7.36 -2.35 -25.26
CA ASP A 163 7.09 -1.18 -26.08
C ASP A 163 6.79 0.07 -25.21
N VAL A 164 6.67 1.21 -25.88
CA VAL A 164 6.50 2.50 -25.21
C VAL A 164 5.03 2.92 -25.09
N TYR A 165 4.11 1.96 -25.06
CA TYR A 165 2.67 2.21 -25.08
C TYR A 165 1.98 1.74 -23.82
N VAL A 166 1.01 2.51 -23.35
CA VAL A 166 0.20 2.22 -22.16
C VAL A 166 -1.27 2.39 -22.51
N ASP A 167 -2.06 1.35 -22.30
CA ASP A 167 -3.52 1.45 -22.39
C ASP A 167 -4.00 2.35 -21.25
N TYR A 168 -4.81 3.35 -21.58
CA TYR A 168 -5.30 4.33 -20.63
C TYR A 168 -6.81 4.45 -20.72
N VAL A 169 -7.45 4.41 -19.55
CA VAL A 169 -8.87 4.70 -19.39
C VAL A 169 -9.02 5.86 -18.43
N HIS A 170 -9.89 6.80 -18.77
CA HIS A 170 -10.35 7.82 -17.85
C HIS A 170 -11.87 7.89 -17.81
N ALA A 171 -12.42 7.87 -16.60
CA ALA A 171 -13.85 7.96 -16.36
C ALA A 171 -14.18 9.04 -15.33
N ILE A 172 -15.29 9.72 -15.52
CA ILE A 172 -15.93 10.58 -14.53
C ILE A 172 -17.25 9.93 -14.14
N LEU A 173 -17.42 9.68 -12.85
CA LEU A 173 -18.60 9.08 -12.26
C LEU A 173 -19.37 10.11 -11.45
N THR A 174 -20.66 9.87 -11.31
CA THR A 174 -21.50 10.57 -10.33
C THR A 174 -20.97 10.37 -8.90
N ASP A 175 -21.27 11.31 -7.99
CA ASP A 175 -20.78 11.27 -6.60
C ASP A 175 -21.26 10.02 -5.83
N ASP A 176 -22.38 9.43 -6.23
CA ASP A 176 -22.91 8.19 -5.69
C ASP A 176 -22.34 6.92 -6.35
N ALA A 177 -21.43 7.08 -7.31
CA ALA A 177 -20.80 6.02 -8.11
C ALA A 177 -21.81 5.08 -8.82
N THR A 178 -23.02 5.54 -9.14
CA THR A 178 -24.01 4.71 -9.84
C THR A 178 -23.87 4.77 -11.36
N GLN A 179 -23.34 5.87 -11.89
CA GLN A 179 -23.24 6.13 -13.31
C GLN A 179 -21.89 6.73 -13.68
N VAL A 180 -21.44 6.42 -14.88
CA VAL A 180 -20.33 7.07 -15.56
C VAL A 180 -20.91 8.12 -16.51
N VAL A 181 -20.50 9.37 -16.39
CA VAL A 181 -20.98 10.49 -17.22
C VAL A 181 -20.00 10.86 -18.34
N HIS A 182 -18.75 10.46 -18.18
CA HIS A 182 -17.70 10.60 -19.18
C HIS A 182 -16.78 9.39 -19.10
N LEU A 183 -16.45 8.79 -20.24
CA LEU A 183 -15.51 7.69 -20.35
C LEU A 183 -14.68 7.84 -21.62
N ASP A 184 -13.36 7.85 -21.51
CA ASP A 184 -12.45 7.75 -22.65
C ASP A 184 -11.47 6.58 -22.50
N GLY A 185 -11.16 5.96 -23.64
CA GLY A 185 -10.07 4.99 -23.77
C GLY A 185 -9.07 5.50 -24.79
N ALA A 186 -7.80 5.44 -24.44
CA ALA A 186 -6.71 5.96 -25.24
C ALA A 186 -5.46 5.09 -25.11
N LEU A 187 -4.59 5.17 -26.10
CA LEU A 187 -3.22 4.68 -26.01
C LEU A 187 -2.31 5.87 -25.72
N MET A 188 -1.53 5.78 -24.65
CA MET A 188 -0.51 6.77 -24.31
C MET A 188 0.85 6.26 -24.76
N SER A 189 1.60 7.08 -25.50
CA SER A 189 2.99 6.75 -25.85
C SER A 189 3.98 7.55 -25.02
N PHE A 190 5.10 6.91 -24.72
CA PHE A 190 6.21 7.45 -23.95
C PHE A 190 7.49 7.47 -24.80
N SER A 191 8.52 8.17 -24.35
CA SER A 191 9.78 8.26 -25.08
C SER A 191 10.61 6.98 -24.94
N CYS A 192 10.54 6.32 -23.78
CA CYS A 192 11.20 5.06 -23.50
C CYS A 192 10.44 4.27 -22.42
N GLU A 193 10.73 2.98 -22.29
CA GLU A 193 10.12 2.10 -21.29
C GLU A 193 10.41 2.57 -19.86
N SER A 194 11.62 3.07 -19.59
CA SER A 194 12.00 3.56 -18.25
C SER A 194 11.14 4.74 -17.76
N ASP A 195 10.54 5.52 -18.67
CA ASP A 195 9.61 6.58 -18.30
C ASP A 195 8.27 6.00 -17.82
N ILE A 196 7.81 4.91 -18.44
CA ILE A 196 6.60 4.18 -18.05
C ILE A 196 6.81 3.56 -16.67
N GLU A 197 7.93 2.88 -16.51
CA GLU A 197 8.38 2.29 -15.25
C GLU A 197 8.38 3.33 -14.12
N SER A 198 9.02 4.48 -14.34
CA SER A 198 9.06 5.58 -13.38
C SER A 198 7.65 6.12 -13.06
N PHE A 199 6.81 6.27 -14.09
CA PHE A 199 5.44 6.75 -13.94
C PHE A 199 4.57 5.80 -13.11
N LEU A 200 4.53 4.50 -13.46
CA LEU A 200 3.67 3.50 -12.82
C LEU A 200 4.14 3.15 -11.41
N TRP A 201 5.45 3.05 -11.15
CA TRP A 201 5.96 2.64 -9.83
C TRP A 201 6.17 3.79 -8.85
N ASN A 202 6.54 4.98 -9.32
CA ASN A 202 6.82 6.11 -8.43
C ASN A 202 5.69 7.13 -8.37
N ASN A 203 4.58 6.89 -9.09
CA ASN A 203 3.45 7.82 -9.22
C ASN A 203 3.92 9.25 -9.60
N LYS A 204 5.02 9.34 -10.34
CA LYS A 204 5.60 10.61 -10.78
C LYS A 204 4.90 11.03 -12.05
N LYS A 205 4.24 12.18 -12.01
CA LYS A 205 3.52 12.75 -13.16
C LYS A 205 4.48 12.97 -14.33
N HIS A 206 4.48 12.05 -15.29
CA HIS A 206 5.19 12.20 -16.56
C HIS A 206 4.21 12.65 -17.64
N LYS A 207 4.65 13.59 -18.48
CA LYS A 207 3.88 13.99 -19.66
C LYS A 207 4.12 12.93 -20.73
N CYS A 208 3.07 12.25 -21.18
CA CYS A 208 3.17 11.34 -22.32
C CYS A 208 3.61 12.12 -23.57
N ALA A 209 4.33 11.46 -24.47
CA ALA A 209 4.76 12.04 -25.74
C ALA A 209 3.56 12.24 -26.68
N HIS A 210 2.68 11.24 -26.73
CA HIS A 210 1.45 11.27 -27.51
C HIS A 210 0.30 10.59 -26.75
N LYS A 211 -0.93 11.00 -27.04
CA LYS A 211 -2.15 10.34 -26.55
C LYS A 211 -3.12 10.23 -27.73
N GLU A 212 -3.45 9.01 -28.11
CA GLU A 212 -4.39 8.70 -29.19
C GLU A 212 -5.67 8.12 -28.59
N LYS A 213 -6.82 8.77 -28.79
CA LYS A 213 -8.10 8.30 -28.26
C LYS A 213 -8.72 7.28 -29.22
N TYR A 214 -9.13 6.13 -28.68
CA TYR A 214 -9.79 5.05 -29.43
C TYR A 214 -11.31 5.11 -29.28
N PHE A 215 -11.81 5.51 -28.11
CA PHE A 215 -13.24 5.70 -27.90
C PHE A 215 -13.52 6.79 -26.86
N ARG A 216 -14.76 7.31 -26.91
CA ARG A 216 -15.30 8.27 -25.95
C ARG A 216 -16.81 8.08 -25.82
N VAL A 217 -17.31 8.10 -24.59
CA VAL A 217 -18.73 8.08 -24.26
C VAL A 217 -19.02 9.28 -23.35
N ASP A 218 -19.92 10.17 -23.78
CA ASP A 218 -20.41 11.31 -23.00
C ASP A 218 -21.92 11.14 -22.76
N ALA A 219 -22.27 10.10 -22.01
CA ALA A 219 -23.65 9.79 -21.66
C ALA A 219 -23.69 9.22 -20.24
N ALA A 220 -24.84 9.30 -19.57
CA ALA A 220 -25.06 8.65 -18.29
C ALA A 220 -25.18 7.13 -18.50
N LEU A 221 -24.03 6.45 -18.41
CA LEU A 221 -23.89 5.01 -18.57
C LEU A 221 -23.97 4.33 -17.21
N PRO A 222 -24.80 3.28 -17.00
CA PRO A 222 -24.76 2.47 -15.79
C PRO A 222 -23.34 1.96 -15.49
N LEU A 223 -22.95 1.97 -14.21
CA LEU A 223 -21.57 1.63 -13.82
C LEU A 223 -21.14 0.23 -14.30
N ASP A 224 -22.05 -0.74 -14.27
CA ASP A 224 -21.81 -2.10 -14.72
C ASP A 224 -21.51 -2.18 -16.22
N GLU A 225 -22.29 -1.49 -17.05
CA GLU A 225 -22.02 -1.38 -18.49
C GLU A 225 -20.69 -0.67 -18.78
N ALA A 226 -20.38 0.39 -18.03
CA ALA A 226 -19.11 1.08 -18.14
C ALA A 226 -17.92 0.18 -17.78
N VAL A 227 -18.04 -0.59 -16.70
CA VAL A 227 -17.03 -1.56 -16.29
C VAL A 227 -16.79 -2.62 -17.37
N LEU A 228 -17.84 -3.12 -18.03
CA LEU A 228 -17.69 -4.06 -19.14
C LEU A 228 -16.90 -3.45 -20.31
N LEU A 229 -17.17 -2.20 -20.66
CA LEU A 229 -16.44 -1.51 -21.73
C LEU A 229 -14.98 -1.27 -21.36
N ILE A 230 -14.70 -0.90 -20.10
CA ILE A 230 -13.34 -0.71 -19.59
C ILE A 230 -12.55 -2.02 -19.64
N ARG A 231 -13.14 -3.13 -19.18
CA ARG A 231 -12.51 -4.45 -19.21
C ARG A 231 -12.18 -4.88 -20.65
N ALA A 232 -13.10 -4.66 -21.57
CA ALA A 232 -12.92 -5.01 -22.98
C ALA A 232 -11.84 -4.18 -23.70
N PHE A 233 -11.46 -3.02 -23.16
CA PHE A 233 -10.43 -2.17 -23.74
C PHE A 233 -9.01 -2.57 -23.35
N PHE A 234 -8.81 -3.12 -22.15
CA PHE A 234 -7.48 -3.46 -21.65
C PHE A 234 -6.92 -4.72 -22.31
N SER A 235 -5.63 -4.66 -22.69
CA SER A 235 -4.93 -5.77 -23.35
C SER A 235 -4.77 -7.05 -22.51
N VAL A 236 -4.75 -6.93 -21.19
CA VAL A 236 -4.62 -8.06 -20.25
C VAL A 236 -5.91 -8.24 -19.46
N GLU A 237 -6.78 -9.11 -19.98
CA GLU A 237 -8.12 -9.40 -19.45
C GLU A 237 -8.07 -9.85 -17.99
N GLU A 238 -7.14 -10.73 -17.61
CA GLU A 238 -7.04 -11.26 -16.24
C GLU A 238 -6.88 -10.15 -15.18
N MET A 239 -6.04 -9.14 -15.43
CA MET A 239 -5.87 -8.03 -14.47
C MET A 239 -7.07 -7.08 -14.46
N ALA A 240 -7.68 -6.85 -15.63
CA ALA A 240 -8.88 -6.05 -15.70
C ALA A 240 -10.03 -6.73 -14.95
N ASP A 241 -10.17 -8.04 -15.10
CA ASP A 241 -11.16 -8.87 -14.41
C ASP A 241 -10.94 -8.92 -12.90
N GLU A 242 -9.69 -9.06 -12.45
CA GLU A 242 -9.36 -9.08 -11.03
C GLU A 242 -9.68 -7.73 -10.37
N TYR A 243 -9.31 -6.62 -11.00
CA TYR A 243 -9.60 -5.31 -10.42
C TYR A 243 -11.08 -4.95 -10.54
N PHE A 244 -11.65 -5.07 -11.73
CA PHE A 244 -13.04 -4.71 -12.00
C PHE A 244 -14.02 -5.85 -11.71
N GLU A 245 -13.66 -6.80 -10.84
CA GLU A 245 -14.52 -7.92 -10.44
C GLU A 245 -15.87 -7.37 -9.95
N TYR A 246 -16.86 -7.46 -10.83
CA TYR A 246 -18.21 -6.99 -10.56
C TYR A 246 -19.12 -8.21 -10.46
N LYS A 247 -19.37 -8.65 -9.23
CA LYS A 247 -20.46 -9.59 -8.97
C LYS A 247 -21.77 -8.81 -9.09
N SER A 248 -22.52 -9.03 -10.16
CA SER A 248 -23.96 -8.79 -10.14
C SER A 248 -24.53 -9.72 -9.06
N GLU A 249 -24.91 -9.15 -7.92
CA GLU A 249 -25.79 -9.85 -6.98
C GLU A 249 -27.20 -9.92 -7.55
#